data_AF-A0A2A4ULL3-F1
#
_entry.id   AF-A0A2A4ULL3-F1
#
_cell.length_a   1.000
_cell.length_b   1.000
_cell.length_c   1.000
_cell.angle_alpha   90.00
_cell.angle_beta   90.00
_cell.angle_gamma   90.00
#
_symmetry.space_group_name_H-M   'P 1'
#
loop_
_entity.id
_entity.type
_entity.pdbx_description
1 polymer ?
#
loop_
_entity_poly.entity_id
_entity_poly.type
_entity_poly.pdbx_seq_one_letter_code
_entity_poly.pdbx_strand_id
1 'polypeptide(L)'
;MSKFMHKLVEALRSREQYLEDHSTHPVFESAEGSDFKQDYENLVSELKEFSGRIKSLAETGEDYDEHFERKINDENEHLSIKIDTWSKSLEKK
;
A
#
# COMPACT_ATOMS: atom_id res chain seq x y z
N MET A 1 10.23 -18.96 2.92
CA MET A 1 10.02 -17.51 2.74
C MET A 1 11.21 -16.78 3.34
N SER A 2 11.92 -15.96 2.55
CA SER A 2 13.06 -15.19 3.04
C SER A 2 12.62 -14.18 4.12
N LYS A 3 13.54 -13.79 5.01
CA LYS A 3 13.28 -12.77 6.05
C LYS A 3 12.82 -11.44 5.45
N PHE A 4 13.29 -11.12 4.24
CA PHE A 4 12.87 -9.96 3.46
C PHE A 4 11.37 -10.04 3.13
N MET A 5 10.95 -11.13 2.48
CA MET A 5 9.55 -11.29 2.05
C MET A 5 8.58 -11.31 3.24
N HIS A 6 8.95 -11.92 4.36
CA HIS A 6 8.11 -11.93 5.56
C HIS A 6 7.86 -10.51 6.10
N LYS A 7 8.92 -9.71 6.27
CA LYS A 7 8.80 -8.32 6.71
C LYS A 7 7.99 -7.48 5.73
N LEU A 8 8.17 -7.71 4.43
CA LEU A 8 7.44 -6.99 3.40
C LEU A 8 5.93 -7.26 3.47
N VAL A 9 5.53 -8.53 3.63
CA VAL A 9 4.11 -8.89 3.78
C VAL A 9 3.49 -8.26 5.03
N GLU A 10 4.20 -8.25 6.16
CA GLU A 10 3.73 -7.57 7.38
C GLU A 10 3.55 -6.06 7.16
N ALA A 11 4.52 -5.42 6.52
CA ALA A 11 4.47 -3.99 6.22
C ALA A 11 3.32 -3.64 5.25
N LEU A 12 3.02 -4.51 4.29
CA LEU A 12 1.89 -4.34 3.39
C LEU A 12 0.55 -4.51 4.11
N ARG A 13 0.42 -5.54 4.95
CA ARG A 13 -0.78 -5.74 5.76
C ARG A 13 -1.06 -4.56 6.70
N SER A 14 -0.02 -3.98 7.30
CA SER A 14 -0.19 -2.78 8.14
C SER A 14 -0.74 -1.60 7.36
N ARG A 15 -0.37 -1.46 6.07
CA ARG A 15 -0.87 -0.38 5.21
C ARG A 15 -2.28 -0.65 4.70
N GLU A 16 -2.61 -1.91 4.44
CA GLU A 16 -3.98 -2.31 4.10
C GLU A 16 -4.91 -1.93 5.26
N GLN A 17 -4.54 -2.31 6.48
CA GLN A 17 -5.30 -1.92 7.68
C GLN A 17 -5.41 -0.40 7.80
N TYR A 18 -4.31 0.32 7.58
CA TYR A 18 -4.32 1.78 7.66
C TYR A 18 -5.31 2.42 6.68
N LEU A 19 -5.37 1.96 5.43
CA LEU A 19 -6.34 2.43 4.46
C LEU A 19 -7.77 2.01 4.86
N GLU A 20 -7.96 0.78 5.32
CA GLU A 20 -9.26 0.30 5.81
C GLU A 20 -9.81 1.18 6.95
N ASP A 21 -8.95 1.62 7.87
CA ASP A 21 -9.32 2.51 8.98
C ASP A 21 -9.81 3.88 8.49
N HIS A 22 -9.41 4.31 7.29
CA HIS A 22 -9.84 5.56 6.66
C HIS A 22 -10.93 5.37 5.60
N SER A 23 -11.42 4.13 5.40
CA SER A 23 -12.41 3.79 4.37
C SER A 23 -13.76 4.52 4.53
N THR A 24 -14.06 4.97 5.74
CA THR A 24 -15.33 5.65 6.11
C THR A 24 -15.12 7.11 6.48
N HIS A 25 -14.01 7.73 6.05
CA HIS A 25 -13.70 9.09 6.45
C HIS A 25 -14.83 10.08 6.03
N PRO A 26 -15.32 10.95 6.94
CA PRO A 26 -16.46 11.83 6.67
C PRO A 26 -16.29 12.75 5.45
N VAL A 27 -15.04 13.11 5.13
CA VAL A 27 -14.70 13.90 3.93
C VAL A 27 -15.28 13.25 2.67
N PHE A 28 -15.31 11.92 2.56
CA PHE A 28 -15.81 11.21 1.38
C PHE A 28 -17.29 11.40 1.12
N GLU A 29 -18.09 11.80 2.11
CA GLU A 29 -19.52 12.06 1.94
C GLU A 29 -19.81 13.48 1.40
N SER A 30 -18.79 14.33 1.35
CA SER A 30 -18.89 15.68 0.83
C SER A 30 -18.64 15.72 -0.68
N ALA A 31 -19.21 16.71 -1.37
CA ALA A 31 -18.97 16.92 -2.81
C ALA A 31 -17.50 17.24 -3.13
N GLU A 32 -16.75 17.85 -2.19
CA GLU A 32 -15.31 18.10 -2.32
C GLU A 32 -14.45 16.86 -2.04
N GLY A 33 -15.02 15.84 -1.37
CA GLY A 33 -14.32 14.60 -1.04
C GLY A 33 -14.29 13.56 -2.14
N SER A 34 -14.90 13.84 -3.30
CA SER A 34 -14.91 12.92 -4.43
C SER A 34 -13.50 12.59 -4.92
N ASP A 35 -12.61 13.59 -4.98
CA ASP A 35 -11.22 13.40 -5.40
C ASP A 35 -10.44 12.60 -4.36
N PHE A 36 -10.62 12.91 -3.06
CA PHE A 36 -9.98 12.15 -1.98
C PHE A 36 -10.42 10.69 -1.93
N LYS A 37 -11.70 10.43 -2.22
CA LYS A 37 -12.26 9.08 -2.30
C LYS A 37 -11.71 8.34 -3.52
N GLN A 38 -11.58 9.00 -4.66
CA GLN A 38 -10.98 8.40 -5.85
C GLN A 38 -9.50 8.06 -5.63
N ASP A 39 -8.74 8.97 -5.01
CA ASP A 39 -7.35 8.71 -4.62
C ASP A 39 -7.24 7.54 -3.65
N TYR A 40 -8.15 7.48 -2.66
CA TYR A 40 -8.24 6.35 -1.74
C TYR A 40 -8.48 5.02 -2.47
N GLU A 41 -9.48 4.96 -3.37
CA GLU A 41 -9.80 3.76 -4.14
C GLU A 41 -8.62 3.33 -5.03
N ASN A 42 -7.93 4.29 -5.65
CA ASN A 42 -6.71 4.04 -6.43
C ASN A 42 -5.59 3.46 -5.56
N LEU A 43 -5.33 4.03 -4.38
CA LEU A 43 -4.31 3.55 -3.46
C LEU A 43 -4.61 2.14 -2.95
N VAL A 44 -5.88 1.85 -2.64
CA VAL A 44 -6.32 0.51 -2.24
C VAL A 44 -6.10 -0.48 -3.39
N SER A 45 -6.41 -0.10 -4.64
CA SER A 45 -6.18 -0.95 -5.80
C SER A 45 -4.69 -1.23 -6.03
N GLU A 46 -3.86 -0.18 -6.05
CA GLU A 46 -2.39 -0.30 -6.19
C GLU A 46 -1.80 -1.20 -5.09
N LEU A 47 -2.23 -1.00 -3.84
CA LEU A 47 -1.75 -1.80 -2.71
C LEU A 47 -2.17 -3.27 -2.81
N LYS A 48 -3.40 -3.56 -3.23
CA LYS A 48 -3.88 -4.94 -3.42
C LYS A 48 -3.14 -5.64 -4.55
N GLU A 49 -2.91 -4.95 -5.66
CA GLU A 49 -2.14 -5.50 -6.78
C GLU A 49 -0.71 -5.82 -6.37
N PHE A 50 -0.04 -4.88 -5.68
CA PHE A 50 1.31 -5.09 -5.18
C PHE A 50 1.37 -6.22 -4.15
N SER A 51 0.46 -6.23 -3.17
CA SER A 51 0.38 -7.29 -2.15
C SER A 51 0.07 -8.66 -2.75
N GLY A 52 -0.81 -8.72 -3.75
CA GLY A 52 -1.07 -9.93 -4.53
C GLY A 52 0.18 -10.45 -5.22
N ARG A 53 0.93 -9.56 -5.89
CA ARG A 53 2.20 -9.91 -6.54
C ARG A 53 3.23 -10.44 -5.54
N ILE A 54 3.42 -9.76 -4.40
CA ILE A 54 4.34 -10.19 -3.35
C ILE A 54 3.93 -11.53 -2.74
N LYS A 55 2.63 -11.77 -2.55
CA LYS A 55 2.13 -13.05 -2.04
C LYS A 55 2.41 -14.18 -3.02
N SER A 56 2.11 -14.00 -4.30
CA SER A 56 2.41 -15.00 -5.33
C SER A 56 3.91 -15.30 -5.41
N LEU A 57 4.75 -14.28 -5.34
CA LEU A 57 6.21 -14.43 -5.26
C LEU A 57 6.63 -15.21 -3.99
N ALA A 58 6.10 -14.85 -2.82
CA ALA A 58 6.41 -15.55 -1.59
C ALA A 58 6.02 -17.04 -1.62
N GLU A 59 4.96 -17.39 -2.36
CA GLU A 59 4.48 -18.77 -2.56
C GLU A 59 5.36 -19.58 -3.54
N THR A 60 6.04 -18.94 -4.50
CA THR A 60 6.97 -19.67 -5.40
C THR A 60 8.22 -20.16 -4.65
N GLY A 61 8.57 -19.50 -3.55
CA GLY A 61 9.68 -19.92 -2.69
C GLY A 61 11.06 -19.79 -3.34
N GLU A 62 11.18 -18.98 -4.39
CA GLU A 62 12.45 -18.68 -5.06
C GLU A 62 13.36 -17.82 -4.16
N ASP A 63 14.67 -17.99 -4.31
CA ASP A 63 15.65 -17.08 -3.75
C ASP A 63 15.76 -15.86 -4.65
N TYR A 64 15.52 -14.68 -4.08
CA TYR A 64 15.59 -13.41 -4.79
C TYR A 64 16.98 -12.80 -4.63
N ASP A 65 17.51 -12.25 -5.73
CA ASP A 65 18.76 -11.51 -5.71
C ASP A 65 18.59 -10.10 -5.12
N GLU A 66 19.71 -9.44 -4.79
CA GLU A 66 19.67 -8.10 -4.22
C GLU A 66 19.02 -7.06 -5.14
N HIS A 67 19.11 -7.25 -6.46
CA HIS A 67 18.52 -6.34 -7.43
C HIS A 67 16.99 -6.39 -7.35
N PHE A 68 16.44 -7.59 -7.26
CA PHE A 68 15.02 -7.82 -7.04
C PHE A 68 14.58 -7.23 -5.70
N GLU A 69 15.29 -7.54 -4.61
CA GLU A 69 14.94 -7.02 -3.28
C GLU A 69 14.92 -5.48 -3.25
N ARG A 70 15.90 -4.83 -3.88
CA ARG A 70 15.93 -3.35 -4.02
C ARG A 70 14.74 -2.84 -4.80
N LYS A 71 14.47 -3.40 -5.99
CA LYS A 71 13.34 -2.98 -6.82
C LYS A 71 12.01 -3.08 -6.06
N ILE A 72 11.78 -4.20 -5.37
CA ILE A 72 10.57 -4.41 -4.57
C ILE A 72 10.51 -3.42 -3.40
N ASN A 73 11.64 -3.14 -2.75
CA ASN A 73 11.69 -2.17 -1.67
C ASN A 73 11.40 -0.73 -2.16
N ASP A 74 11.93 -0.35 -3.33
CA ASP A 74 11.68 0.96 -3.94
C ASP A 74 10.19 1.13 -4.30
N GLU A 75 9.57 0.10 -4.87
CA GLU A 75 8.12 0.10 -5.15
C GLU A 75 7.29 0.21 -3.86
N ASN A 76 7.67 -0.51 -2.80
CA ASN A 76 7.02 -0.43 -1.49
C ASN A 76 7.22 0.94 -0.83
N GLU A 77 8.40 1.55 -0.93
CA GLU A 77 8.69 2.89 -0.40
C GLU A 77 7.86 3.94 -1.14
N HIS A 78 7.81 3.87 -2.46
CA HIS A 78 7.01 4.78 -3.27
C HIS A 78 5.52 4.72 -2.90
N LEU A 79 4.97 3.51 -2.73
CA LEU A 79 3.59 3.32 -2.29
C LEU A 79 3.37 3.87 -0.87
N SER A 80 4.34 3.68 0.02
CA SER A 80 4.31 4.24 1.38
C SER A 80 4.24 5.77 1.36
N ILE A 81 5.06 6.43 0.54
CA ILE A 81 5.07 7.88 0.41
C ILE A 81 3.73 8.40 -0.12
N LYS A 82 3.13 7.70 -1.10
CA LYS A 82 1.81 8.07 -1.63
C LYS A 82 0.73 8.02 -0.54
N ILE A 83 0.67 6.92 0.22
CA ILE A 83 -0.32 6.74 1.30
C ILE A 83 -0.13 7.80 2.39
N ASP A 84 1.11 8.06 2.82
CA ASP A 84 1.40 9.09 3.81
C ASP A 84 1.02 10.50 3.33
N THR A 85 1.26 10.79 2.05
CA THR A 85 0.95 12.11 1.46
C THR A 85 -0.56 12.32 1.36
N TRP A 86 -1.28 11.28 0.91
CA TRP A 86 -2.73 11.29 0.84
C TRP A 86 -3.35 11.47 2.23
N SER A 87 -2.90 10.68 3.22
CA SER A 87 -3.37 10.80 4.60
C SER A 87 -3.14 12.18 5.20
N LYS A 88 -1.92 12.73 5.10
CA LYS A 88 -1.62 14.09 5.57
C LYS A 88 -2.46 15.17 4.88
N SER A 89 -2.92 14.90 3.67
CA SER A 89 -3.81 15.81 2.94
C SER A 89 -5.25 15.66 3.41
N LEU A 90 -5.66 14.44 3.78
CA LEU A 90 -6.96 14.14 4.37
C LEU A 90 -7.11 14.75 5.78
N GLU A 91 -6.09 14.65 6.64
CA GLU A 91 -6.09 15.25 7.99
C GLU A 91 -6.21 16.78 8.00
N LYS A 92 -5.88 17.44 6.88
CA LYS A 92 -5.98 18.90 6.72
C LYS A 92 -7.37 19.37 6.27
N LYS A 93 -8.30 18.45 6.02
CA LYS A 93 -9.65 18.73 5.52
C LYS A 93 -10.69 18.42 6.59
#